data_AF-A0AAV9Z1K4-F1
#
_entry.id   AF-A0AAV9Z1K4-F1
#
_cell.length_a   1.000
_cell.length_b   1.000
_cell.length_c   1.000
_cell.angle_alpha   90.00
_cell.angle_beta   90.00
_cell.angle_gamma   90.00
#
_symmetry.space_group_name_H-M   'P 1'
#
loop_
_entity.id
_entity.type
_entity.pdbx_description
1 polymer ?
#
loop_
_entity_poly.entity_id
_entity_poly.type
_entity_poly.pdbx_seq_one_letter_code
_entity_poly.pdbx_strand_id
1 'polypeptide(L)'
;MAVALFMGWSFGAAYPIALLAQSTAVPTELHQTIEPYLRAVVVNEPPIEALGLAPPPLPNLYNAFTDPEYPAFEAKFENFQNWISSYSRHPDLTLDDPSGLYVGKPSSESCSQSSTFGRWSAGEKARYCEAAAPMRADLPVTAPAMQAHLNAQFKAAFFKFSSDLVSSESHFPLTPILYVCGTETAYPMLWAYKTASAMYAAARKREDAVRPTTFQLVDGGNHFMHYDMPDVLLREVVAGCVS
;
A
#
# COMPACT_ATOMS: atom_id res chain seq x y z
N MET A 1 27.56 -8.01 -6.79
CA MET A 1 26.64 -8.92 -6.06
C MET A 1 25.23 -8.66 -6.56
N ALA A 2 24.40 -9.70 -6.71
CA ALA A 2 22.98 -9.52 -6.98
C ALA A 2 22.31 -8.88 -5.75
N VAL A 3 21.35 -7.99 -5.99
CA VAL A 3 20.54 -7.31 -4.97
C VAL A 3 19.09 -7.67 -5.23
N ALA A 4 18.37 -8.05 -4.18
CA ALA A 4 16.94 -8.36 -4.23
C ALA A 4 16.14 -7.34 -3.42
N LEU A 5 15.02 -6.90 -4.00
CA LEU A 5 13.99 -6.11 -3.34
C LEU A 5 12.73 -6.98 -3.26
N PHE A 6 12.07 -7.03 -2.11
CA PHE A 6 10.79 -7.71 -2.00
C PHE A 6 9.66 -6.67 -1.95
N MET A 7 8.92 -6.58 -3.05
CA MET A 7 7.86 -5.59 -3.23
C MET A 7 6.49 -6.25 -3.13
N GLY A 8 5.60 -5.64 -2.33
CA GLY A 8 4.17 -5.92 -2.34
C GLY A 8 3.42 -4.69 -2.80
N TRP A 9 2.43 -4.88 -3.67
CA TRP A 9 1.57 -3.82 -4.20
C TRP A 9 0.13 -3.97 -3.70
N SER A 10 -0.55 -2.87 -3.40
CA SER A 10 -1.94 -2.87 -2.97
C SER A 10 -2.13 -3.74 -1.72
N PHE A 11 -3.14 -4.60 -1.69
CA PHE A 11 -3.34 -5.58 -0.62
C PHE A 11 -2.17 -6.57 -0.49
N GLY A 12 -1.47 -6.83 -1.59
CA GLY A 12 -0.25 -7.63 -1.59
C GLY A 12 0.89 -7.04 -0.76
N ALA A 13 0.82 -5.76 -0.37
CA ALA A 13 1.75 -5.15 0.56
C ALA A 13 1.69 -5.76 1.97
N ALA A 14 0.58 -6.43 2.34
CA ALA A 14 0.48 -7.14 3.61
C ALA A 14 1.48 -8.30 3.75
N TYR A 15 1.88 -8.94 2.65
CA TYR A 15 2.82 -10.07 2.68
C TYR A 15 4.26 -9.70 3.06
N PRO A 16 4.91 -8.69 2.44
CA PRO A 16 6.22 -8.27 2.89
C PRO A 16 6.19 -7.62 4.29
N ILE A 17 5.06 -7.01 4.69
CA ILE A 17 4.86 -6.57 6.08
C ILE A 17 4.84 -7.77 7.03
N ALA A 18 4.11 -8.84 6.69
CA ALA A 18 4.06 -10.07 7.48
C ALA A 18 5.45 -10.73 7.61
N LEU A 19 6.24 -10.74 6.53
CA LEU A 19 7.62 -11.23 6.54
C LEU A 19 8.47 -10.54 7.62
N LEU A 20 8.35 -9.22 7.75
CA LEU A 20 9.10 -8.44 8.74
C LEU A 20 8.48 -8.54 10.14
N ALA A 21 7.16 -8.64 10.25
CA ALA A 21 6.44 -8.73 11.52
C ALA A 21 6.58 -10.08 12.22
N GLN A 22 6.72 -11.16 11.43
CA GLN A 22 6.77 -12.55 11.89
C GLN A 22 8.00 -13.26 11.35
N SER A 23 9.17 -12.60 11.45
CA SER A 23 10.37 -13.07 10.76
C SER A 23 10.86 -14.44 11.25
N THR A 24 10.54 -14.83 12.50
CA THR A 24 10.80 -16.17 13.05
C THR A 24 9.94 -17.29 12.46
N ALA A 25 8.87 -16.96 11.73
CA ALA A 25 8.10 -17.95 10.98
C ALA A 25 8.81 -18.41 9.70
N VAL A 26 9.84 -17.69 9.25
CA VAL A 26 10.70 -18.09 8.13
C VAL A 26 11.70 -19.14 8.63
N PRO A 27 11.77 -20.33 7.99
CA PRO A 27 12.77 -21.34 8.33
C PRO A 27 14.19 -20.76 8.26
N THR A 28 15.06 -21.11 9.21
CA THR A 28 16.41 -20.55 9.33
C THR A 28 17.22 -20.74 8.05
N GLU A 29 17.09 -21.89 7.37
CA GLU A 29 17.79 -22.17 6.11
C GLU A 29 17.36 -21.20 5.00
N LEU A 30 16.06 -20.88 4.93
CA LEU A 30 15.51 -19.94 3.96
C LEU A 30 15.94 -18.51 4.28
N HIS A 31 15.93 -18.13 5.56
CA HIS A 31 16.45 -16.84 6.02
C HIS A 31 17.92 -16.65 5.62
N GLN A 32 18.80 -17.60 5.98
CA GLN A 32 20.23 -17.55 5.67
C GLN A 32 20.49 -17.48 4.15
N THR A 33 19.60 -18.06 3.34
CA THR A 33 19.67 -17.99 1.88
C THR A 33 19.30 -16.60 1.35
N ILE A 34 18.28 -15.95 1.91
CA ILE A 34 17.71 -14.70 1.38
C ILE A 34 18.38 -13.45 1.97
N GLU A 35 18.75 -13.48 3.25
CA GLU A 35 19.30 -12.34 3.99
C GLU A 35 20.48 -11.64 3.27
N PRO A 36 21.46 -12.36 2.69
CA PRO A 36 22.57 -11.70 2.00
C PRO A 36 22.15 -10.84 0.80
N TYR A 37 20.99 -11.14 0.20
CA TYR A 37 20.47 -10.51 -1.02
C TYR A 37 19.36 -9.49 -0.75
N LEU A 38 18.54 -9.69 0.29
CA LEU A 38 17.39 -8.83 0.58
C LEU A 38 17.85 -7.47 1.12
N ARG A 39 17.79 -6.44 0.27
CA ARG A 39 18.23 -5.08 0.62
C ARG A 39 17.13 -4.20 1.17
N ALA A 40 15.90 -4.36 0.72
CA ALA A 40 14.77 -3.62 1.23
C ALA A 40 13.46 -4.35 0.96
N VAL A 41 12.46 -4.01 1.76
CA VAL A 41 11.06 -4.31 1.50
C VAL A 41 10.41 -3.06 0.91
N VAL A 42 9.67 -3.21 -0.19
CA VAL A 42 8.91 -2.13 -0.79
C VAL A 42 7.42 -2.36 -0.56
N VAL A 43 6.78 -1.39 0.08
CA VAL A 43 5.35 -1.35 0.36
C VAL A 43 4.75 -0.32 -0.61
N ASN A 44 4.24 -0.81 -1.74
CA ASN A 44 3.78 0.03 -2.85
C ASN A 44 2.25 0.17 -2.84
N GLU A 45 1.73 1.40 -2.76
CA GLU A 45 0.29 1.70 -2.78
C GLU A 45 -0.57 0.85 -1.81
N PRO A 46 -0.17 0.63 -0.54
CA PRO A 46 -1.04 -0.13 0.36
C PRO A 46 -2.30 0.70 0.68
N PRO A 47 -3.52 0.14 0.54
CA PRO A 47 -4.71 0.79 1.05
C PRO A 47 -4.75 0.69 2.60
N ILE A 48 -5.62 1.47 3.24
CA ILE A 48 -5.82 1.44 4.70
C ILE A 48 -6.12 0.02 5.20
N GLU A 49 -6.85 -0.75 4.42
CA GLU A 49 -7.27 -2.10 4.78
C GLU A 49 -6.10 -3.09 4.78
N ALA A 50 -5.06 -2.84 3.98
CA ALA A 50 -3.84 -3.66 3.99
C ALA A 50 -2.99 -3.43 5.25
N LEU A 51 -3.16 -2.28 5.89
CA LEU A 51 -2.46 -1.89 7.13
C LEU A 51 -3.36 -2.01 8.38
N GLY A 52 -4.63 -2.39 8.21
CA GLY A 52 -5.61 -2.38 9.29
C GLY A 52 -5.81 -1.00 9.91
N LEU A 53 -5.69 0.07 9.13
CA LEU A 53 -5.85 1.45 9.58
C LEU A 53 -7.32 1.89 9.48
N ALA A 54 -7.71 2.81 10.35
CA ALA A 54 -9.03 3.42 10.28
C ALA A 54 -9.15 4.33 9.04
N PRO A 55 -10.35 4.41 8.43
CA PRO A 55 -10.60 5.35 7.35
C PRO A 55 -10.48 6.80 7.85
N PRO A 56 -10.33 7.77 6.93
CA PRO A 56 -10.31 9.18 7.31
C PRO A 56 -11.61 9.56 8.03
N PRO A 57 -11.57 10.38 9.08
CA PRO A 57 -12.75 10.79 9.85
C PRO A 57 -13.57 11.86 9.10
N LEU A 58 -13.98 11.56 7.86
CA LEU A 58 -14.84 12.40 7.02
C LEU A 58 -16.21 11.75 6.84
N PRO A 59 -17.29 12.55 6.76
CA PRO A 59 -18.58 12.04 6.34
C PRO A 59 -18.52 11.66 4.85
N ASN A 60 -19.37 10.72 4.44
CA ASN A 60 -19.65 10.40 3.03
C ASN A 60 -18.42 9.95 2.20
N LEU A 61 -17.53 9.14 2.78
CA LEU A 61 -16.48 8.48 2.01
C LEU A 61 -17.08 7.63 0.90
N TYR A 62 -16.64 7.86 -0.34
CA TYR A 62 -17.08 7.04 -1.45
C TYR A 62 -16.61 5.60 -1.31
N ASN A 63 -17.51 4.65 -1.49
CA ASN A 63 -17.19 3.23 -1.54
C ASN A 63 -17.87 2.62 -2.77
N ALA A 64 -17.04 2.15 -3.70
CA ALA A 64 -17.49 1.60 -4.97
C ALA A 64 -18.39 0.35 -4.83
N PHE A 65 -18.29 -0.40 -3.73
CA PHE A 65 -19.10 -1.60 -3.47
C PHE A 65 -20.47 -1.29 -2.84
N THR A 66 -20.67 -0.07 -2.34
CA THR A 66 -21.94 0.38 -1.75
C THR A 66 -22.63 1.47 -2.57
N ASP A 67 -22.08 1.84 -3.72
CA ASP A 67 -22.68 2.81 -4.63
C ASP A 67 -24.02 2.26 -5.18
N PRO A 68 -25.16 2.95 -4.92
CA PRO A 68 -26.47 2.48 -5.34
C PRO A 68 -26.69 2.50 -6.86
N GLU A 69 -25.86 3.22 -7.63
CA GLU A 69 -25.95 3.24 -9.10
C GLU A 69 -25.53 1.91 -9.73
N TYR A 70 -24.78 1.08 -9.00
CA TYR A 70 -24.29 -0.22 -9.46
C TYR A 70 -24.85 -1.34 -8.59
N PRO A 71 -26.10 -1.80 -8.82
CA PRO A 71 -26.72 -2.82 -7.95
C PRO A 71 -26.14 -4.22 -8.15
N ALA A 72 -25.72 -4.57 -9.38
CA ALA A 72 -25.16 -5.88 -9.70
C ALA A 72 -23.69 -6.00 -9.24
N PHE A 73 -23.29 -7.19 -8.79
CA PHE A 73 -21.94 -7.42 -8.26
C PHE A 73 -20.85 -7.14 -9.30
N GLU A 74 -21.04 -7.58 -10.54
CA GLU A 74 -20.12 -7.37 -11.65
C GLU A 74 -19.96 -5.87 -11.93
N ALA A 75 -21.06 -5.13 -11.92
CA ALA A 75 -21.04 -3.68 -12.12
C ALA A 75 -20.33 -2.95 -10.96
N LYS A 76 -20.51 -3.41 -9.72
CA LYS A 76 -19.76 -2.90 -8.56
C LYS A 76 -18.27 -3.14 -8.69
N PHE A 77 -17.90 -4.33 -9.17
CA PHE A 77 -16.49 -4.68 -9.35
C PHE A 77 -15.83 -3.86 -10.46
N GLU A 78 -16.51 -3.67 -11.59
CA GLU A 78 -16.03 -2.77 -12.65
C GLU A 78 -15.95 -1.32 -12.16
N ASN A 79 -16.93 -0.85 -11.40
CA ASN A 79 -16.88 0.46 -10.78
C ASN A 79 -15.71 0.60 -9.80
N PHE A 80 -15.47 -0.43 -8.96
CA PHE A 80 -14.31 -0.48 -8.07
C PHE A 80 -13.00 -0.41 -8.84
N GLN A 81 -12.85 -1.18 -9.92
CA GLN A 81 -11.65 -1.16 -10.76
C GLN A 81 -11.38 0.21 -11.38
N ASN A 82 -12.42 0.89 -11.87
CA ASN A 82 -12.29 2.24 -12.40
C ASN A 82 -11.94 3.26 -11.31
N TRP A 83 -12.56 3.16 -10.14
CA TRP A 83 -12.30 4.04 -9.01
C TRP A 83 -10.91 3.85 -8.42
N ILE A 84 -10.51 2.62 -8.13
CA ILE A 84 -9.21 2.36 -7.52
C ILE A 84 -8.05 2.69 -8.46
N SER A 85 -8.27 2.70 -9.77
CA SER A 85 -7.27 3.10 -10.79
C SER A 85 -7.47 4.51 -11.35
N SER A 86 -8.31 5.34 -10.71
CA SER A 86 -8.48 6.73 -11.16
C SER A 86 -7.25 7.57 -10.82
N TYR A 87 -7.03 8.61 -11.63
CA TYR A 87 -6.05 9.65 -11.33
C TYR A 87 -6.74 10.82 -10.63
N SER A 88 -6.92 10.70 -9.31
CA SER A 88 -7.70 11.62 -8.49
C SER A 88 -6.97 12.95 -8.29
N ARG A 89 -7.65 14.08 -8.51
CA ARG A 89 -7.15 15.42 -8.18
C ARG A 89 -7.46 15.74 -6.72
N HIS A 90 -6.45 15.62 -5.86
CA HIS A 90 -6.57 15.98 -4.46
C HIS A 90 -6.50 17.51 -4.27
N PRO A 91 -7.35 18.10 -3.41
CA PRO A 91 -7.35 19.56 -3.19
C PRO A 91 -6.02 20.13 -2.72
N ASP A 92 -5.40 19.52 -1.72
CA ASP A 92 -4.12 19.97 -1.15
C ASP A 92 -3.44 18.85 -0.37
N LEU A 93 -2.43 18.22 -0.98
CA LEU A 93 -1.67 17.14 -0.33
C LEU A 93 -0.69 17.64 0.75
N THR A 94 -0.47 18.94 0.88
CA THR A 94 0.40 19.51 1.92
C THR A 94 -0.28 19.57 3.30
N LEU A 95 -1.61 19.46 3.34
CA LEU A 95 -2.36 19.39 4.59
C LEU A 95 -2.18 18.03 5.27
N ASP A 96 -1.91 18.03 6.57
CA ASP A 96 -1.76 16.83 7.39
C ASP A 96 -3.10 16.19 7.81
N ASP A 97 -4.23 16.72 7.32
CA ASP A 97 -5.57 16.27 7.66
C ASP A 97 -6.36 15.79 6.42
N PRO A 98 -7.49 15.08 6.62
CA PRO A 98 -8.27 14.48 5.53
C PRO A 98 -8.83 15.47 4.50
N SER A 99 -9.00 16.75 4.84
CA SER A 99 -9.61 17.76 3.95
C SER A 99 -8.78 18.01 2.68
N GLY A 100 -7.49 17.68 2.73
CA GLY A 100 -6.60 17.70 1.58
C GLY A 100 -6.86 16.61 0.54
N LEU A 101 -7.76 15.65 0.81
CA LEU A 101 -8.01 14.50 -0.06
C LEU A 101 -9.35 14.61 -0.81
N TYR A 102 -9.35 14.24 -2.09
CA TYR A 102 -10.58 13.93 -2.80
C TYR A 102 -11.08 12.54 -2.39
N VAL A 103 -12.27 12.47 -1.80
CA VAL A 103 -12.89 11.23 -1.27
C VAL A 103 -14.19 10.84 -1.98
N GLY A 104 -14.50 11.51 -3.10
CA GLY A 104 -15.75 11.34 -3.85
C GLY A 104 -15.66 10.29 -4.96
N LYS A 105 -16.78 10.15 -5.69
CA LYS A 105 -16.88 9.32 -6.90
C LYS A 105 -16.13 9.97 -8.06
N PRO A 106 -15.20 9.29 -8.73
CA PRO A 106 -14.45 9.83 -9.88
C PRO A 106 -15.34 10.42 -10.97
N SER A 107 -14.91 11.55 -11.53
CA SER A 107 -15.55 12.25 -12.63
C SER A 107 -14.49 12.93 -13.51
N SER A 108 -14.89 13.47 -14.67
CA SER A 108 -13.98 14.25 -15.52
C SER A 108 -13.41 15.50 -14.82
N GLU A 109 -14.14 16.06 -13.85
CA GLU A 109 -13.71 17.23 -13.08
C GLU A 109 -12.74 16.82 -11.98
N SER A 110 -12.98 15.69 -11.32
CA SER A 110 -12.15 15.21 -10.21
C SER A 110 -10.97 14.35 -10.63
N CYS A 111 -10.82 14.00 -11.91
CA CYS A 111 -9.70 13.20 -12.40
C CYS A 111 -8.81 13.93 -13.41
N SER A 112 -7.49 13.80 -13.28
CA SER A 112 -6.50 14.39 -14.19
C SER A 112 -6.57 13.79 -15.60
N GLN A 113 -6.92 12.50 -15.68
CA GLN A 113 -7.04 11.72 -16.90
C GLN A 113 -7.93 10.48 -16.67
N SER A 114 -8.19 9.72 -17.73
CA SER A 114 -8.91 8.43 -17.64
C SER A 114 -8.21 7.46 -16.69
N SER A 115 -8.98 6.63 -15.98
CA SER A 115 -8.43 5.56 -15.14
C SER A 115 -7.62 4.56 -15.95
N THR A 116 -6.67 3.86 -15.32
CA THR A 116 -5.89 2.80 -15.98
C THR A 116 -6.82 1.73 -16.56
N PHE A 117 -7.81 1.28 -15.76
CA PHE A 117 -8.79 0.30 -16.21
C PHE A 117 -9.70 0.79 -17.33
N GLY A 118 -10.01 2.09 -17.36
CA GLY A 118 -10.81 2.69 -18.41
C GLY A 118 -10.09 2.71 -19.77
N ARG A 119 -8.76 2.60 -19.78
CA ARG A 119 -7.94 2.54 -21.00
C ARG A 119 -7.71 1.12 -21.50
N TRP A 120 -7.92 0.09 -20.67
CA TRP A 120 -7.73 -1.29 -21.08
C TRP A 120 -8.85 -1.77 -22.02
N SER A 121 -8.44 -2.46 -23.08
CA SER A 121 -9.33 -3.23 -23.94
C SER A 121 -9.97 -4.39 -23.17
N ALA A 122 -11.07 -4.93 -23.70
CA ALA A 122 -11.71 -6.12 -23.12
C ALA A 122 -10.75 -7.32 -23.03
N GLY A 123 -9.84 -7.46 -24.02
CA GLY A 123 -8.83 -8.52 -24.02
C GLY A 123 -7.78 -8.35 -22.93
N GLU A 124 -7.35 -7.11 -22.65
CA GLU A 124 -6.43 -6.82 -21.54
C GLU A 124 -7.09 -7.06 -20.18
N LYS A 125 -8.33 -6.61 -20.00
CA LYS A 125 -9.11 -6.89 -18.78
C LYS A 125 -9.24 -8.39 -18.55
N ALA A 126 -9.58 -9.18 -19.57
CA ALA A 126 -9.67 -10.63 -19.47
C ALA A 126 -8.32 -11.32 -19.20
N ARG A 127 -7.21 -10.71 -19.64
CA ARG A 127 -5.86 -11.24 -19.42
C ARG A 127 -5.35 -11.00 -18.00
N TYR A 128 -5.65 -9.82 -17.43
CA TYR A 128 -5.06 -9.37 -16.16
C TYR A 128 -6.00 -9.48 -14.96
N CYS A 129 -7.30 -9.69 -15.17
CA CYS A 129 -8.28 -9.69 -14.09
C CYS A 129 -9.03 -11.00 -13.96
N GLU A 130 -9.25 -11.43 -12.72
CA GLU A 130 -10.06 -12.59 -12.37
C GLU A 130 -11.13 -12.16 -11.37
N ALA A 131 -12.37 -12.00 -11.83
CA ALA A 131 -13.46 -11.44 -11.03
C ALA A 131 -13.83 -12.32 -9.81
N ALA A 132 -13.60 -13.63 -9.88
CA ALA A 132 -13.92 -14.53 -8.79
C ALA A 132 -12.82 -14.63 -7.72
N ALA A 133 -11.59 -14.16 -8.00
CA ALA A 133 -10.47 -14.24 -7.06
C ALA A 133 -10.68 -13.41 -5.78
N PRO A 134 -11.16 -12.15 -5.85
CA PRO A 134 -11.36 -11.34 -4.65
C PRO A 134 -12.34 -11.94 -3.64
N MET A 135 -13.38 -12.67 -4.11
CA MET A 135 -14.33 -13.34 -3.21
C MET A 135 -13.67 -14.43 -2.36
N ARG A 136 -12.64 -15.09 -2.90
CA ARG A 136 -11.99 -16.23 -2.24
C ARG A 136 -10.77 -15.81 -1.42
N ALA A 137 -10.06 -14.77 -1.85
CA ALA A 137 -8.77 -14.39 -1.27
C ALA A 137 -8.82 -13.05 -0.54
N ASP A 138 -9.34 -12.00 -1.17
CA ASP A 138 -9.13 -10.63 -0.71
C ASP A 138 -10.25 -10.14 0.22
N LEU A 139 -11.52 -10.24 -0.16
CA LEU A 139 -12.61 -9.67 0.65
C LEU A 139 -12.68 -10.19 2.09
N PRO A 140 -12.46 -11.49 2.40
CA PRO A 140 -12.47 -11.96 3.79
C PRO A 140 -11.48 -11.23 4.71
N VAL A 141 -10.39 -10.67 4.16
CA VAL A 141 -9.38 -9.96 4.96
C VAL A 141 -9.86 -8.60 5.46
N THR A 142 -10.97 -8.09 4.92
CA THR A 142 -11.63 -6.85 5.37
C THR A 142 -12.48 -7.05 6.63
N ALA A 143 -12.67 -8.30 7.06
CA ALA A 143 -13.39 -8.60 8.29
C ALA A 143 -12.70 -7.98 9.52
N PRO A 144 -13.44 -7.52 10.55
CA PRO A 144 -12.86 -6.80 11.69
C PRO A 144 -11.70 -7.53 12.40
N ALA A 145 -11.81 -8.85 12.57
CA ALA A 145 -10.74 -9.66 13.19
C ALA A 145 -9.45 -9.65 12.34
N MET A 146 -9.58 -9.71 11.01
CA MET A 146 -8.45 -9.66 10.09
C MET A 146 -7.83 -8.26 10.06
N GLN A 147 -8.64 -7.20 10.08
CA GLN A 147 -8.15 -5.82 10.16
C GLN A 147 -7.34 -5.57 11.45
N ALA A 148 -7.79 -6.08 12.60
CA ALA A 148 -7.02 -6.01 13.84
C ALA A 148 -5.68 -6.75 13.73
N HIS A 149 -5.67 -7.92 13.08
CA HIS A 149 -4.45 -8.69 12.85
C HIS A 149 -3.47 -7.96 11.90
N LEU A 150 -3.95 -7.41 10.79
CA LEU A 150 -3.14 -6.61 9.85
C LEU A 150 -2.55 -5.38 10.54
N ASN A 151 -3.32 -4.71 11.41
CA ASN A 151 -2.82 -3.59 12.19
C ASN A 151 -1.70 -3.99 13.15
N ALA A 152 -1.85 -5.14 13.82
CA ALA A 152 -0.81 -5.67 14.69
C ALA A 152 0.47 -6.01 13.92
N GLN A 153 0.34 -6.58 12.71
CA GLN A 153 1.48 -6.87 11.83
C GLN A 153 2.16 -5.60 11.33
N PHE A 154 1.40 -4.63 10.82
CA PHE A 154 1.92 -3.32 10.44
C PHE A 154 2.71 -2.68 11.59
N LYS A 155 2.12 -2.66 12.80
CA LYS A 155 2.80 -2.09 13.96
C LYS A 155 4.08 -2.85 14.35
N ALA A 156 4.05 -4.18 14.26
CA ALA A 156 5.21 -5.01 14.56
C ALA A 156 6.35 -4.75 13.56
N ALA A 157 6.06 -4.72 12.26
CA ALA A 157 7.07 -4.50 11.22
C ALA A 157 7.71 -3.11 11.29
N PHE A 158 6.93 -2.05 11.53
CA PHE A 158 7.39 -0.66 11.48
C PHE A 158 7.90 -0.13 12.83
N PHE A 159 7.26 -0.48 13.95
CA PHE A 159 7.49 0.18 15.25
C PHE A 159 7.97 -0.74 16.39
N LYS A 160 7.88 -2.06 16.26
CA LYS A 160 8.48 -2.97 17.24
C LYS A 160 9.90 -3.35 16.80
N PHE A 161 10.76 -2.35 16.68
CA PHE A 161 12.15 -2.54 16.28
C PHE A 161 13.07 -2.08 17.40
N SER A 162 13.35 -2.91 18.41
CA SER A 162 14.33 -2.54 19.44
C SER A 162 15.75 -2.93 19.03
N SER A 163 16.75 -2.21 19.54
CA SER A 163 18.16 -2.66 19.47
C SER A 163 18.36 -4.05 20.10
N ASP A 164 17.49 -4.44 21.03
CA ASP A 164 17.50 -5.75 21.69
C ASP A 164 16.83 -6.85 20.84
N LEU A 165 16.03 -6.48 19.83
CA LEU A 165 15.56 -7.38 18.77
C LEU A 165 16.66 -7.66 17.74
N VAL A 166 17.80 -6.97 17.80
CA VAL A 166 19.07 -7.49 17.27
C VAL A 166 19.64 -8.54 18.25
N SER A 167 18.77 -9.31 18.90
CA SER A 167 19.14 -10.62 19.41
C SER A 167 19.31 -11.56 18.23
N SER A 168 20.06 -12.64 18.40
CA SER A 168 20.31 -13.66 17.39
C SER A 168 19.06 -14.36 16.82
N GLU A 169 17.86 -13.98 17.23
CA GLU A 169 16.59 -14.59 16.85
C GLU A 169 15.75 -13.76 15.86
N SER A 170 16.05 -12.47 15.65
CA SER A 170 15.34 -11.70 14.63
C SER A 170 15.94 -11.93 13.26
N HIS A 171 15.13 -12.49 12.37
CA HIS A 171 15.41 -12.54 10.95
C HIS A 171 15.17 -11.15 10.32
N PHE A 172 16.07 -10.71 9.43
CA PHE A 172 16.01 -9.42 8.72
C PHE A 172 16.01 -8.16 9.61
N PRO A 173 16.86 -8.05 10.65
CA PRO A 173 16.83 -6.90 11.56
C PRO A 173 17.21 -5.59 10.83
N LEU A 174 18.07 -5.66 9.83
CA LEU A 174 18.56 -4.46 9.14
C LEU A 174 17.86 -4.16 7.81
N THR A 175 16.80 -4.89 7.45
CA THR A 175 16.09 -4.64 6.19
C THR A 175 15.19 -3.40 6.32
N PRO A 176 15.50 -2.27 5.63
CA PRO A 176 14.66 -1.09 5.61
C PRO A 176 13.36 -1.30 4.83
N ILE A 177 12.40 -0.41 5.08
CA ILE A 177 11.15 -0.32 4.32
C ILE A 177 11.19 0.93 3.44
N LEU A 178 10.85 0.77 2.16
CA LEU A 178 10.44 1.87 1.29
C LEU A 178 8.93 1.83 1.13
N TYR A 179 8.23 2.84 1.64
CA TYR A 179 6.80 3.02 1.45
C TYR A 179 6.57 3.98 0.29
N VAL A 180 5.91 3.50 -0.78
CA VAL A 180 5.67 4.29 -2.00
C VAL A 180 4.17 4.55 -2.16
N CYS A 181 3.80 5.79 -2.47
CA CYS A 181 2.44 6.19 -2.80
C CYS A 181 2.44 7.28 -3.88
N GLY A 182 1.47 7.29 -4.78
CA GLY A 182 1.31 8.24 -5.86
C GLY A 182 0.45 9.42 -5.43
N THR A 183 0.70 10.60 -6.01
CA THR A 183 -0.03 11.83 -5.65
C THR A 183 -1.45 11.89 -6.23
N GLU A 184 -1.77 11.04 -7.21
CA GLU A 184 -3.09 10.98 -7.87
C GLU A 184 -3.83 9.65 -7.63
N THR A 185 -3.44 8.87 -6.63
CA THR A 185 -4.11 7.60 -6.30
C THR A 185 -5.48 7.81 -5.63
N ALA A 186 -6.26 6.76 -5.38
CA ALA A 186 -7.51 6.90 -4.63
C ALA A 186 -7.24 7.18 -3.14
N TYR A 187 -8.20 7.83 -2.46
CA TYR A 187 -8.03 8.26 -1.08
C TYR A 187 -7.54 7.19 -0.08
N PRO A 188 -7.89 5.88 -0.19
CA PRO A 188 -7.44 4.90 0.79
C PRO A 188 -5.91 4.81 0.85
N MET A 189 -5.20 4.86 -0.28
CA MET A 189 -3.75 4.73 -0.32
C MET A 189 -3.07 5.99 0.23
N LEU A 190 -3.55 7.18 -0.16
CA LEU A 190 -3.01 8.44 0.37
C LEU A 190 -3.28 8.62 1.85
N TRP A 191 -4.45 8.20 2.34
CA TRP A 191 -4.75 8.23 3.78
C TRP A 191 -3.85 7.26 4.56
N ALA A 192 -3.62 6.06 4.02
CA ALA A 192 -2.68 5.10 4.59
C ALA A 192 -1.26 5.69 4.66
N TYR A 193 -0.80 6.34 3.58
CA TYR A 193 0.51 7.00 3.51
C TYR A 193 0.65 8.11 4.56
N LYS A 194 -0.31 9.04 4.61
CA LYS A 194 -0.31 10.15 5.57
C LYS A 194 -0.34 9.65 7.01
N THR A 195 -1.20 8.68 7.30
CA THR A 195 -1.33 8.11 8.65
C THR A 195 -0.05 7.38 9.07
N ALA A 196 0.49 6.50 8.22
CA ALA A 196 1.69 5.74 8.52
C ALA A 196 2.92 6.65 8.68
N SER A 197 3.08 7.66 7.82
CA SER A 197 4.20 8.61 7.90
C SER A 197 4.11 9.50 9.15
N ALA A 198 2.92 9.97 9.52
CA ALA A 198 2.69 10.72 10.76
C ALA A 198 2.97 9.87 12.01
N MET A 199 2.52 8.60 12.03
CA MET A 199 2.83 7.67 13.12
C MET A 199 4.33 7.44 13.25
N TYR A 200 5.04 7.27 12.13
CA TYR A 200 6.49 7.11 12.09
C TYR A 200 7.23 8.35 12.57
N ALA A 201 6.88 9.53 12.08
CA ALA A 201 7.46 10.79 12.54
C ALA A 201 7.23 11.01 14.04
N ALA A 202 6.04 10.69 14.56
CA ALA A 202 5.74 10.78 15.99
C ALA A 202 6.57 9.79 16.83
N ALA A 203 6.74 8.56 16.36
CA ALA A 203 7.60 7.57 17.03
C ALA A 203 9.07 8.02 17.05
N ARG A 204 9.59 8.52 15.92
CA ARG A 204 10.94 9.10 15.84
C ARG A 204 11.14 10.27 16.80
N LYS A 205 10.15 11.16 16.95
CA LYS A 205 10.18 12.29 17.90
C LYS A 205 10.21 11.85 19.36
N ARG A 206 9.64 10.68 19.68
CA ARG A 206 9.69 10.07 21.02
C ARG A 206 10.96 9.24 21.26
N GLU A 207 11.85 9.17 20.26
CA GLU A 207 13.03 8.29 20.28
C GLU A 207 12.66 6.81 20.42
N ASP A 208 11.44 6.44 20.00
CA ASP A 208 11.04 5.04 19.92
C ASP A 208 11.93 4.32 18.90
N ALA A 209 12.26 3.08 19.23
CA ALA A 209 13.04 2.24 18.34
C ALA A 209 12.13 1.74 17.19
N VAL A 210 12.36 2.29 15.99
CA VAL A 210 11.55 2.05 14.78
C VAL A 210 12.42 1.51 13.65
N ARG A 211 11.83 0.67 12.79
CA ARG A 211 12.52 0.12 11.63
C ARG A 211 12.82 1.25 10.63
N PRO A 212 14.04 1.35 10.08
CA PRO A 212 14.35 2.36 9.06
C PRO A 212 13.32 2.32 7.92
N THR A 213 12.58 3.41 7.78
CA THR A 213 11.50 3.54 6.81
C THR A 213 11.62 4.86 6.08
N THR A 214 11.60 4.81 4.75
CA THR A 214 11.51 5.97 3.86
C THR A 214 10.11 6.04 3.27
N PHE A 215 9.51 7.22 3.26
CA PHE A 215 8.21 7.48 2.65
C PHE A 215 8.40 8.29 1.38
N GLN A 216 7.94 7.76 0.24
CA GLN A 216 8.11 8.32 -1.10
C GLN A 216 6.74 8.64 -1.70
N LEU A 217 6.54 9.90 -2.09
CA LEU A 217 5.44 10.29 -2.98
C LEU A 217 5.92 10.33 -4.43
N VAL A 218 5.20 9.66 -5.33
CA VAL A 218 5.46 9.67 -6.77
C VAL A 218 4.49 10.62 -7.45
N ASP A 219 5.01 11.72 -7.98
CA ASP A 219 4.17 12.73 -8.62
C ASP A 219 3.47 12.19 -9.88
N GLY A 220 2.17 12.48 -10.02
CA GLY A 220 1.31 11.98 -11.09
C GLY A 220 0.98 10.48 -11.01
N GLY A 221 1.52 9.75 -10.03
CA GLY A 221 1.26 8.33 -9.86
C GLY A 221 -0.15 8.05 -9.34
N ASN A 222 -0.84 7.07 -9.92
CA ASN A 222 -2.04 6.46 -9.34
C ASN A 222 -1.71 5.08 -8.75
N HIS A 223 -2.75 4.36 -8.31
CA HIS A 223 -2.64 3.00 -7.78
C HIS A 223 -1.95 2.00 -8.72
N PHE A 224 -1.98 2.25 -10.02
CA PHE A 224 -1.40 1.40 -11.08
C PHE A 224 -0.18 2.04 -11.74
N MET A 225 0.55 2.93 -11.06
CA MET A 225 1.76 3.55 -11.63
C MET A 225 2.83 2.55 -12.09
N HIS A 226 2.84 1.33 -11.55
CA HIS A 226 3.71 0.25 -12.04
C HIS A 226 3.38 -0.20 -13.47
N TYR A 227 2.14 0.01 -13.92
CA TYR A 227 1.69 -0.23 -15.29
C TYR A 227 1.85 1.02 -16.15
N ASP A 228 1.41 2.17 -15.66
CA ASP A 228 1.32 3.40 -16.48
C ASP A 228 2.63 4.19 -16.54
N MET A 229 3.46 4.12 -15.50
CA MET A 229 4.70 4.87 -15.37
C MET A 229 5.86 3.99 -14.84
N PRO A 230 6.11 2.81 -15.44
CA PRO A 230 7.03 1.82 -14.89
C PRO A 230 8.45 2.36 -14.70
N ASP A 231 8.95 3.17 -15.64
CA ASP A 231 10.29 3.73 -15.58
C ASP A 231 10.46 4.76 -14.46
N VAL A 232 9.38 5.50 -14.14
CA VAL A 232 9.37 6.45 -13.03
C VAL A 232 9.37 5.68 -11.72
N LEU A 233 8.42 4.74 -11.55
CA LEU A 233 8.35 3.92 -10.34
C LEU A 233 9.67 3.19 -10.07
N LEU A 234 10.26 2.55 -11.09
CA LEU A 234 11.51 1.81 -10.92
C LEU A 234 12.65 2.73 -10.49
N ARG A 235 12.73 3.94 -11.06
CA ARG A 235 13.75 4.93 -10.68
C ARG A 235 13.59 5.37 -9.22
N GLU A 236 12.36 5.68 -8.81
CA GLU A 236 12.07 6.09 -7.43
C GLU A 236 12.35 4.94 -6.44
N VAL A 237 12.01 3.70 -6.80
CA VAL A 237 12.30 2.51 -5.98
C VAL A 237 13.80 2.27 -5.85
N VAL A 238 14.55 2.32 -6.94
CA VAL A 238 16.01 2.15 -6.90
C VAL A 238 16.66 3.26 -6.08
N ALA A 239 16.25 4.52 -6.26
CA ALA A 239 16.77 5.64 -5.49
C ALA A 239 16.48 5.49 -3.99
N GLY A 240 15.24 5.15 -3.62
CA GLY A 240 14.81 5.04 -2.22
C GLY A 240 15.31 3.79 -1.49
N CYS A 241 15.79 2.76 -2.19
CA CYS A 241 16.36 1.56 -1.58
C CYS A 241 17.90 1.54 -1.54
N VAL A 242 18.59 2.46 -2.24
CA VAL A 242 20.05 2.52 -2.31
C VAL A 242 20.62 3.69 -1.48
N SER A 243 19.79 4.64 -1.06
CA SER A 243 20.13 5.75 -0.14
C SER A 243 20.28 5.29 1.30
#